data_AF-A0A3Q0IUG6-F1
#
_entry.id   AF-A0A3Q0IUG6-F1
#
_cell.length_a   1.000
_cell.length_b   1.000
_cell.length_c   1.000
_cell.angle_alpha   90.00
_cell.angle_beta   90.00
_cell.angle_gamma   90.00
#
_symmetry.space_group_name_H-M   'P 1'
#
loop_
_entity.id
_entity.type
_entity.pdbx_description
1 polymer ?
#
loop_
_entity_poly.entity_id
_entity_poly.type
_entity_poly.pdbx_seq_one_letter_code
_entity_poly.pdbx_strand_id
1 'polypeptide(L)'
;MSSALISAEITATCNALGDANKSTKYILGPHCKESAKDLIKYLRRDDETHSIRRQLGDTNVVHTDLIPIIIHFSDNEELFDIILRLLVNLTTPAMILYNEEIPGDKVVRQLYHQIISHLQKYKIAFANEALWKILRTQLTSILNIVSR
;
A
#
# COMPACT_ATOMS: atom_id res chain seq x y z
N MET A 1 -9.09 -0.54 -22.37
CA MET A 1 -8.62 0.82 -22.00
C MET A 1 -7.11 0.83 -22.20
N SER A 2 -6.54 1.89 -22.79
CA SER A 2 -5.08 1.93 -23.03
C SER A 2 -4.31 1.89 -21.71
N SER A 3 -3.17 1.20 -21.65
CA SER A 3 -2.36 1.07 -20.42
C SER A 3 -1.96 2.44 -19.84
N ALA A 4 -1.76 3.43 -20.71
CA ALA A 4 -1.46 4.81 -20.33
C ALA A 4 -2.60 5.50 -19.56
N LEU A 5 -3.87 5.20 -19.88
CA LEU A 5 -5.02 5.78 -19.18
C LEU A 5 -5.12 5.25 -17.75
N ILE A 6 -5.01 3.92 -17.59
CA ILE A 6 -5.00 3.27 -16.27
C ILE A 6 -3.82 3.80 -15.44
N SER A 7 -2.68 4.03 -16.09
CA SER A 7 -1.52 4.57 -15.42
C SER A 7 -1.75 6.00 -14.91
N ALA A 8 -2.29 6.89 -15.74
CA ALA A 8 -2.64 8.24 -15.31
C ALA A 8 -3.69 8.24 -14.18
N GLU A 9 -4.69 7.37 -14.25
CA GLU A 9 -5.69 7.20 -13.20
C GLU A 9 -5.06 6.79 -11.86
N ILE A 10 -4.21 5.76 -11.84
CA ILE A 10 -3.53 5.30 -10.62
C ILE A 10 -2.68 6.42 -10.02
N THR A 11 -1.90 7.13 -10.83
CA THR A 11 -1.08 8.24 -10.35
C THR A 11 -1.93 9.38 -9.80
N ALA A 12 -3.05 9.73 -10.45
CA ALA A 12 -3.98 10.72 -9.95
C ALA A 12 -4.62 10.28 -8.62
N THR A 13 -4.97 8.99 -8.48
CA THR A 13 -5.50 8.43 -7.23
C THR A 13 -4.46 8.46 -6.10
N CYS A 14 -3.19 8.16 -6.38
CA CYS A 14 -2.11 8.30 -5.39
C CYS A 14 -1.97 9.76 -4.93
N ASN A 15 -1.92 10.72 -5.87
CA ASN A 15 -1.79 12.14 -5.55
C ASN A 15 -2.99 12.69 -4.76
N ALA A 16 -4.16 12.05 -4.88
CA ALA A 16 -5.36 12.42 -4.11
C ALA A 16 -5.33 11.95 -2.65
N LEU A 17 -4.36 11.12 -2.24
CA LEU A 17 -4.20 10.69 -0.85
C LEU A 17 -3.74 11.84 0.05
N GLY A 18 -2.87 12.71 -0.43
CA GLY A 18 -2.34 13.82 0.35
C GLY A 18 -0.92 14.18 -0.04
N ASP A 19 -0.26 14.89 0.87
CA ASP A 19 1.12 15.30 0.69
C ASP A 19 1.86 15.33 2.05
N ALA A 20 3.03 14.70 2.06
CA ALA A 20 4.07 14.96 3.04
C ALA A 20 4.80 16.24 2.65
N ASN A 21 4.09 17.37 2.66
CA ASN A 21 4.72 18.68 2.46
C ASN A 21 5.93 18.83 3.40
N LYS A 22 6.85 19.77 3.14
CA LYS A 22 8.05 20.07 3.95
C LYS A 22 7.81 20.33 5.47
N SER A 23 6.56 20.23 5.94
CA SER A 23 6.15 20.17 7.33
C SER A 23 6.41 18.82 7.98
N THR A 24 6.49 18.82 9.31
CA THR A 24 6.62 17.62 10.15
C THR A 24 5.38 16.72 10.17
N LYS A 25 4.26 17.14 9.58
CA LYS A 25 2.98 16.42 9.60
C LYS A 25 2.42 16.25 8.18
N TYR A 26 1.87 15.07 7.90
CA TYR A 26 1.20 14.72 6.65
C TYR A 26 -0.16 15.42 6.54
N ILE A 27 -0.51 15.89 5.33
CA ILE A 27 -1.79 16.55 5.05
C ILE A 27 -2.63 15.61 4.17
N LEU A 28 -3.81 15.20 4.65
CA LEU A 28 -4.73 14.37 3.87
C LEU A 28 -5.33 15.17 2.71
N GLY A 29 -5.45 14.51 1.56
CA GLY A 29 -6.27 15.01 0.46
C GLY A 29 -7.77 14.97 0.82
N PRO A 30 -8.60 15.80 0.18
CA PRO A 30 -10.03 15.92 0.50
C PRO A 30 -10.83 14.62 0.28
N HIS A 31 -10.31 13.71 -0.55
CA HIS A 31 -10.91 12.42 -0.89
C HIS A 31 -10.00 11.24 -0.55
N CYS A 32 -9.06 11.40 0.39
CA CYS A 32 -8.06 10.38 0.72
C CYS A 32 -8.69 9.00 0.99
N LYS A 33 -9.83 8.97 1.68
CA LYS A 33 -10.52 7.73 2.04
C LYS A 33 -11.07 7.02 0.80
N GLU A 34 -11.75 7.75 -0.07
CA GLU A 34 -12.31 7.25 -1.32
C GLU A 34 -11.19 6.79 -2.26
N SER A 35 -10.12 7.59 -2.39
CA SER A 35 -8.93 7.24 -3.17
C SER A 35 -8.28 5.95 -2.67
N ALA A 36 -8.10 5.77 -1.35
CA ALA A 36 -7.56 4.53 -0.80
C ALA A 36 -8.48 3.32 -1.08
N LYS A 37 -9.81 3.49 -0.99
CA LYS A 37 -10.79 2.45 -1.38
C LYS A 37 -10.67 2.11 -2.87
N ASP A 38 -10.44 3.09 -3.73
CA ASP A 38 -10.28 2.88 -5.17
C ASP A 38 -8.98 2.16 -5.51
N LEU A 39 -7.87 2.46 -4.83
CA LEU A 39 -6.62 1.69 -4.98
C LEU A 39 -6.81 0.20 -4.64
N ILE A 40 -7.58 -0.11 -3.58
CA ILE A 40 -7.94 -1.50 -3.26
C ILE A 40 -8.80 -2.11 -4.37
N LYS A 41 -9.76 -1.38 -4.94
CA LYS A 41 -10.58 -1.87 -6.06
C LYS A 41 -9.75 -2.13 -7.31
N TYR A 42 -8.75 -1.30 -7.59
CA TYR A 42 -7.82 -1.49 -8.69
C TYR A 42 -7.01 -2.77 -8.50
N LEU A 43 -6.41 -2.98 -7.32
CA LEU A 43 -5.66 -4.20 -6.99
C LEU A 43 -6.50 -5.49 -7.08
N ARG A 44 -7.82 -5.43 -6.84
CA ARG A 44 -8.72 -6.59 -7.01
C ARG A 44 -8.96 -6.98 -8.47
N ARG A 45 -8.73 -6.04 -9.40
CA ARG A 45 -8.91 -6.22 -10.85
C ARG A 45 -7.57 -6.25 -11.58
N ASP A 46 -6.48 -6.46 -10.84
CA ASP A 46 -5.13 -6.51 -11.41
C ASP A 46 -5.02 -7.68 -12.40
N ASP A 47 -4.19 -7.49 -13.41
CA ASP A 47 -4.00 -8.49 -14.46
C ASP A 47 -2.97 -9.56 -14.04
N GLU A 48 -2.80 -10.59 -14.88
CA GLU A 48 -1.82 -11.67 -14.67
C GLU A 48 -0.37 -11.18 -14.57
N THR A 49 -0.09 -9.98 -15.08
CA THR A 49 1.22 -9.38 -14.98
C THR A 49 1.42 -8.69 -13.63
N HIS A 50 0.33 -8.36 -12.92
CA HIS A 50 0.28 -7.48 -11.74
C HIS A 50 0.66 -6.03 -12.08
N SER A 51 0.16 -5.51 -13.21
CA SER A 51 0.53 -4.18 -13.71
C SER A 51 0.19 -3.05 -12.73
N ILE A 52 -0.97 -3.13 -12.07
CA ILE A 52 -1.43 -2.11 -11.10
C ILE A 52 -0.54 -2.13 -9.87
N ARG A 53 -0.26 -3.32 -9.31
CA ARG A 53 0.66 -3.48 -8.17
C ARG A 53 2.05 -2.91 -8.47
N ARG A 54 2.62 -3.24 -9.64
CA ARG A 54 3.94 -2.75 -10.03
C ARG A 54 3.96 -1.23 -10.15
N GLN A 55 2.92 -0.66 -10.75
CA GLN A 55 2.82 0.79 -10.85
C GLN A 55 2.72 1.47 -9.48
N LEU A 56 1.92 0.93 -8.55
CA LEU A 56 1.86 1.43 -7.17
C LEU A 56 3.22 1.30 -6.45
N GLY A 57 4.00 0.28 -6.78
CA GLY A 57 5.38 0.16 -6.30
C GLY A 57 6.31 1.22 -6.87
N ASP A 58 6.13 1.60 -8.14
CA ASP A 58 6.93 2.62 -8.80
C ASP A 58 6.63 4.04 -8.26
N THR A 59 5.41 4.30 -7.77
CA THR A 59 5.07 5.58 -7.12
C THR A 59 5.66 5.73 -5.70
N ASN A 60 6.13 4.64 -5.09
CA ASN A 60 6.56 4.57 -3.68
C ASN A 60 5.46 4.96 -2.65
N VAL A 61 4.17 4.82 -3.03
CA VAL A 61 3.00 5.24 -2.21
C VAL A 61 3.01 4.70 -0.78
N VAL A 62 3.58 3.50 -0.55
CA VAL A 62 3.71 2.91 0.80
C VAL A 62 4.55 3.82 1.71
N HIS A 63 5.68 4.31 1.21
CA HIS A 63 6.61 5.14 1.97
C HIS A 63 6.14 6.59 2.04
N THR A 64 5.66 7.15 0.93
CA THR A 64 5.33 8.57 0.82
C THR A 64 3.98 8.93 1.45
N ASP A 65 3.02 8.00 1.45
CA ASP A 65 1.64 8.29 1.83
C ASP A 65 1.12 7.32 2.90
N LEU A 66 1.09 6.01 2.63
CA LEU A 66 0.35 5.07 3.47
C LEU A 66 0.91 4.95 4.90
N ILE A 67 2.24 4.84 5.05
CA ILE A 67 2.88 4.82 6.37
C ILE A 67 2.69 6.15 7.11
N PRO A 68 2.97 7.33 6.50
CA PRO A 68 2.64 8.62 7.12
C PRO A 68 1.17 8.78 7.53
N ILE A 69 0.22 8.27 6.74
CA ILE A 69 -1.21 8.31 7.09
C ILE A 69 -1.46 7.49 8.36
N ILE A 70 -0.95 6.25 8.44
CA ILE A 70 -1.06 5.43 9.66
C ILE A 70 -0.44 6.16 10.87
N ILE A 71 0.72 6.80 10.69
CA ILE A 71 1.42 7.47 11.78
C ILE A 71 0.66 8.69 12.30
N HIS A 72 0.08 9.51 11.41
CA HIS A 72 -0.50 10.80 11.77
C HIS A 72 -2.01 10.77 12.02
N PHE A 73 -2.71 9.72 11.56
CA PHE A 73 -4.18 9.65 11.57
C PHE A 73 -4.72 8.33 12.12
N SER A 74 -3.96 7.66 13.01
CA SER A 74 -4.36 6.39 13.63
C SER A 74 -5.65 6.45 14.45
N ASP A 75 -6.05 7.64 14.91
CA ASP A 75 -7.28 7.84 15.69
C ASP A 75 -8.55 7.79 14.82
N ASN A 76 -8.40 7.90 13.49
CA ASN A 76 -9.50 7.70 12.55
C ASN A 76 -9.57 6.20 12.19
N GLU A 77 -10.37 5.45 12.94
CA GLU A 77 -10.48 3.99 12.79
C GLU A 77 -10.89 3.54 11.38
N GLU A 78 -11.84 4.25 10.73
CA GLU A 78 -12.27 3.89 9.36
C GLU A 78 -11.12 4.04 8.37
N LEU A 79 -10.39 5.16 8.44
CA LEU A 79 -9.24 5.40 7.57
C LEU A 79 -8.10 4.41 7.87
N PHE A 80 -7.83 4.16 9.16
CA PHE A 80 -6.81 3.20 9.59
C PHE A 80 -7.08 1.80 9.03
N ASP A 81 -8.32 1.28 9.12
CA ASP A 81 -8.68 -0.04 8.55
C ASP A 81 -8.42 -0.09 7.04
N ILE A 82 -8.85 0.94 6.30
CA ILE A 82 -8.68 0.99 4.85
C ILE A 82 -7.20 1.00 4.47
N ILE A 83 -6.39 1.85 5.11
CA ILE A 83 -4.96 1.96 4.81
C ILE A 83 -4.23 0.68 5.21
N LEU A 84 -4.57 0.07 6.36
CA LEU A 84 -3.99 -1.20 6.78
C LEU A 84 -4.31 -2.33 5.79
N ARG A 85 -5.55 -2.40 5.27
CA ARG A 85 -5.94 -3.38 4.25
C ARG A 85 -5.18 -3.18 2.94
N LEU A 86 -4.95 -1.92 2.54
CA LEU A 86 -4.14 -1.62 1.37
C LEU A 86 -2.68 -2.01 1.58
N LEU A 87 -2.10 -1.70 2.74
CA LEU A 87 -0.73 -2.12 3.11
C LEU A 87 -0.58 -3.64 3.07
N VAL A 88 -1.49 -4.38 3.73
CA VAL A 88 -1.49 -5.85 3.73
C VAL A 88 -1.51 -6.39 2.30
N ASN A 89 -2.41 -5.87 1.45
CA ASN A 89 -2.49 -6.27 0.05
C ASN A 89 -1.18 -6.00 -0.73
N LEU A 90 -0.60 -4.81 -0.57
CA LEU A 90 0.65 -4.44 -1.26
C LEU A 90 1.86 -5.24 -0.76
N THR A 91 1.82 -5.73 0.48
CA THR A 91 2.86 -6.58 1.08
C THR A 91 2.69 -8.09 0.83
N THR A 92 1.67 -8.51 0.07
CA THR A 92 1.51 -9.92 -0.32
C THR A 92 2.81 -10.45 -0.95
N PRO A 93 3.38 -11.56 -0.44
CA PRO A 93 4.60 -12.14 -0.99
C PRO A 93 4.48 -12.41 -2.49
N ALA A 94 5.53 -12.06 -3.26
CA ALA A 94 5.55 -12.28 -4.71
C ALA A 94 5.27 -13.74 -5.08
N MET A 95 5.76 -14.70 -4.28
CA MET A 95 5.51 -16.12 -4.50
C MET A 95 4.01 -16.48 -4.47
N ILE A 96 3.21 -15.87 -3.60
CA ILE A 96 1.76 -16.09 -3.55
C ILE A 96 1.08 -15.54 -4.81
N LEU A 97 1.57 -14.40 -5.33
CA LEU A 97 1.03 -13.78 -6.56
C LEU A 97 1.30 -14.61 -7.82
N TYR A 98 2.29 -15.50 -7.79
CA TYR A 98 2.68 -16.37 -8.91
C TYR A 98 2.44 -17.85 -8.59
N ASN A 99 1.44 -18.14 -7.76
CA ASN A 99 1.00 -19.51 -7.42
C ASN A 99 2.14 -20.43 -6.94
N GLU A 100 3.04 -19.87 -6.14
CA GLU A 100 4.19 -20.58 -5.56
C GLU A 100 5.23 -21.06 -6.57
N GLU A 101 5.18 -20.58 -7.81
CA GLU A 101 6.12 -20.92 -8.87
C GLU A 101 6.97 -19.71 -9.30
N ILE A 102 8.26 -19.95 -9.57
CA ILE A 102 9.13 -18.93 -10.18
C ILE A 102 8.90 -18.96 -11.69
N PRO A 103 8.51 -17.83 -12.32
CA PRO A 103 8.22 -17.83 -13.75
C PRO A 103 9.41 -18.31 -14.59
N GLY A 104 9.13 -19.25 -15.51
CA GLY A 104 10.09 -19.76 -16.49
C GLY A 104 10.39 -18.75 -17.60
N ASP A 105 9.36 -18.04 -18.06
CA ASP A 105 9.47 -17.02 -19.09
C ASP A 105 10.31 -15.82 -18.61
N LYS A 106 11.20 -15.34 -19.48
CA LYS A 106 12.17 -14.28 -19.15
C LYS A 106 11.47 -12.95 -18.82
N VAL A 107 10.43 -12.59 -19.56
CA VAL A 107 9.70 -11.32 -19.37
C VAL A 107 8.92 -11.40 -18.06
N VAL A 108 8.16 -12.48 -17.86
CA VAL A 108 7.38 -12.67 -16.63
C VAL A 108 8.29 -12.73 -15.39
N ARG A 109 9.48 -13.34 -15.51
CA ARG A 109 10.49 -13.35 -14.44
C ARG A 109 11.02 -11.95 -14.10
N GLN A 110 11.19 -11.06 -15.07
CA GLN A 110 11.57 -9.67 -14.80
C GLN A 110 10.49 -8.93 -14.01
N LEU A 111 9.21 -9.14 -14.36
CA LEU A 111 8.08 -8.56 -13.62
C LEU A 111 8.01 -9.07 -12.18
N TYR A 112 8.23 -10.37 -11.99
CA TYR A 112 8.35 -11.00 -10.66
C TYR A 112 9.45 -10.35 -9.82
N HIS A 113 10.64 -10.15 -10.41
CA HIS A 113 11.75 -9.48 -9.72
C HIS A 113 11.47 -8.01 -9.41
N GLN A 114 10.73 -7.31 -10.27
CA GLN A 114 10.29 -5.93 -9.99
C GLN A 114 9.44 -5.89 -8.72
N ILE A 115 8.47 -6.80 -8.57
CA ILE A 115 7.63 -6.89 -7.37
C ILE A 115 8.46 -7.20 -6.13
N ILE A 116 9.44 -8.12 -6.22
CA ILE A 116 10.37 -8.39 -5.10
C ILE A 116 11.11 -7.11 -4.68
N SER A 117 11.60 -6.32 -5.64
CA SER A 117 12.27 -5.06 -5.37
C SER A 117 11.36 -4.08 -4.64
N HIS A 118 10.09 -3.97 -5.04
CA HIS A 118 9.09 -3.16 -4.32
C HIS A 118 8.86 -3.67 -2.89
N LEU A 119 8.69 -4.98 -2.70
CA LEU A 119 8.52 -5.58 -1.36
C LEU A 119 9.72 -5.34 -0.44
N GLN A 120 10.94 -5.36 -0.98
CA GLN A 120 12.16 -5.02 -0.23
C GLN A 120 12.16 -3.54 0.19
N LYS A 121 11.75 -2.63 -0.69
CA LYS A 121 11.59 -1.20 -0.34
C LYS A 121 10.52 -1.01 0.75
N TYR A 122 9.39 -1.71 0.65
CA TYR A 122 8.35 -1.66 1.67
C TYR A 122 8.89 -2.15 3.01
N LYS A 123 9.63 -3.27 3.04
CA LYS A 123 10.25 -3.78 4.26
C LYS A 123 11.14 -2.72 4.95
N ILE A 124 11.91 -1.96 4.17
CA ILE A 124 12.74 -0.85 4.69
C ILE A 124 11.85 0.26 5.25
N ALA A 125 10.79 0.65 4.53
CA ALA A 125 9.85 1.68 5.00
C ALA A 125 9.13 1.29 6.31
N PHE A 126 8.82 0.00 6.49
CA PHE A 126 8.26 -0.55 7.73
C PHE A 126 9.24 -0.57 8.90
N ALA A 127 10.55 -0.35 8.69
CA ALA A 127 11.53 -0.20 9.77
C ALA A 127 11.43 1.18 10.44
N ASN A 128 10.23 1.52 10.94
CA ASN A 128 9.90 2.80 11.56
C ASN A 128 9.28 2.58 12.95
N GLU A 129 9.94 3.07 14.00
CA GLU A 129 9.51 2.86 15.38
C GLU A 129 8.11 3.42 15.67
N ALA A 130 7.77 4.59 15.12
CA ALA A 130 6.46 5.23 15.35
C ALA A 130 5.31 4.38 14.80
N LEU A 131 5.50 3.80 13.61
CA LEU A 131 4.54 2.87 13.01
C LEU A 131 4.28 1.67 13.95
N TRP A 132 5.34 1.02 14.42
CA TRP A 132 5.20 -0.15 15.30
C TRP A 132 4.61 0.19 16.67
N LYS A 133 4.85 1.39 17.20
CA LYS A 133 4.18 1.86 18.43
C LYS A 133 2.66 1.92 18.23
N ILE A 134 2.19 2.45 17.10
CA ILE A 134 0.77 2.55 16.78
C ILE A 134 0.14 1.17 16.57
N LEU A 135 0.78 0.31 15.77
CA LEU A 135 0.27 -1.05 15.51
C LEU A 135 0.15 -1.84 16.82
N ARG A 136 1.13 -1.73 17.73
CA ARG A 136 1.05 -2.36 19.04
C ARG A 136 -0.11 -1.82 19.86
N THR A 137 -0.31 -0.50 19.93
CA THR A 137 -1.42 0.11 20.67
C THR A 137 -2.77 -0.39 20.17
N GLN A 138 -2.96 -0.44 18.84
CA GLN A 138 -4.19 -0.95 18.22
C GLN A 138 -4.42 -2.43 18.54
N LEU A 139 -3.38 -3.26 18.42
CA LEU A 139 -3.45 -4.68 18.76
C LEU A 139 -3.79 -4.89 20.25
N THR A 140 -3.16 -4.15 21.16
CA THR A 140 -3.44 -4.22 22.59
C THR A 140 -4.88 -3.84 22.91
N SER A 141 -5.43 -2.80 22.26
CA SER A 141 -6.83 -2.41 22.41
C SER A 141 -7.78 -3.58 22.06
N ILE A 142 -7.56 -4.22 20.91
CA ILE A 142 -8.35 -5.37 20.46
C ILE A 142 -8.25 -6.55 21.43
N LEU A 143 -7.04 -6.92 21.85
CA LEU A 143 -6.83 -8.04 22.76
C LEU A 143 -7.51 -7.83 24.12
N ASN A 144 -7.53 -6.59 24.62
CA ASN A 144 -8.19 -6.26 25.88
C ASN A 144 -9.72 -6.35 25.80
N ILE A 145 -10.31 -6.09 24.62
CA ILE A 145 -11.75 -6.28 24.39
C ILE A 145 -12.12 -7.77 24.48
N VAL A 146 -11.30 -8.64 23.90
CA VAL A 146 -11.54 -10.09 23.87
C VAL A 146 -11.38 -10.75 25.25
N SER A 147 -10.64 -10.10 26.17
CA SER A 147 -10.46 -10.58 27.55
C SER A 147 -11.60 -10.23 28.54
N ARG A 148 -12.66 -9.55 28.07
CA ARG A 148 -13.87 -9.24 28.85
C ARG A 148 -15.01 -10.15 28.46
#